data_AF-A0A9P6HUB4-F1
#
_entry.id   AF-A0A9P6HUB4-F1
#
_cell.length_a   1.000
_cell.length_b   1.000
_cell.length_c   1.000
_cell.angle_alpha   90.00
_cell.angle_beta   90.00
_cell.angle_gamma   90.00
#
_symmetry.space_group_name_H-M   'P 1'
#
loop_
_entity.id
_entity.type
_entity.pdbx_description
1 polymer ?
#
loop_
_entity_poly.entity_id
_entity_poly.type
_entity_poly.pdbx_seq_one_letter_code
_entity_poly.pdbx_strand_id
1 'polypeptide(L)'
;MSFPTRSLSTRLPGAGSQNASSTGASPMLVARIAEKKAELEHLKELRDLSAAVAGQMEALEQKLSTLSDGTEAIAMVIGNWHNVLSAINMASAQLAKPPANEPSETEEPSMPLPQTLVRIPTEHAPTLQAQAENVAENAENSSTI
;
A
#
# COMPACT_ATOMS: atom_id res chain seq x y z
N MET A 1 12.55 -43.05 -1.79
CA MET A 1 13.63 -42.12 -2.19
C MET A 1 14.86 -42.47 -1.38
N SER A 2 15.94 -42.91 -2.03
CA SER A 2 17.15 -43.41 -1.36
C SER A 2 18.17 -42.28 -1.27
N PHE A 3 18.64 -41.98 -0.06
CA PHE A 3 19.66 -40.96 0.17
C PHE A 3 21.06 -41.57 -0.02
N PRO A 4 22.00 -40.90 -0.71
CA PRO A 4 23.37 -41.38 -0.81
C PRO A 4 24.06 -41.23 0.56
N THR A 5 24.53 -42.35 1.10
CA THR A 5 25.32 -42.37 2.33
C THR A 5 26.70 -41.80 2.05
N ARG A 6 26.98 -40.63 2.62
CA ARG A 6 28.28 -39.98 2.59
C ARG A 6 29.31 -40.87 3.30
N SER A 7 30.19 -41.52 2.55
CA SER A 7 31.36 -42.23 3.11
C SER A 7 32.37 -41.20 3.62
N LEU A 8 32.26 -40.83 4.90
CA LEU A 8 33.27 -40.08 5.65
C LEU A 8 34.50 -40.97 5.82
N SER A 9 35.46 -40.91 4.90
CA SER A 9 36.82 -41.42 5.16
C SER A 9 37.50 -40.50 6.17
N THR A 10 37.47 -40.89 7.45
CA THR A 10 38.36 -40.39 8.49
C THR A 10 39.81 -40.62 8.04
N ARG A 11 40.52 -39.53 7.71
CA ARG A 11 41.94 -39.56 7.36
C ARG A 11 42.75 -39.44 8.65
N LEU A 12 43.35 -40.53 9.12
CA LEU A 12 44.42 -40.49 10.11
C LEU A 12 45.67 -39.87 9.47
N PRO A 13 46.37 -38.92 10.11
CA PRO A 13 47.69 -38.50 9.70
C PRO A 13 48.73 -39.43 10.34
N GLY A 14 49.35 -40.32 9.56
CA GLY A 14 50.38 -41.20 10.08
C GLY A 14 51.07 -42.07 9.03
N ALA A 15 52.33 -41.68 8.72
CA ALA A 15 53.42 -42.48 8.15
C ALA A 15 53.27 -43.06 6.72
N GLY A 16 54.17 -42.61 5.84
CA GLY A 16 54.45 -43.31 4.58
C GLY A 16 54.89 -42.38 3.45
N SER A 17 56.16 -41.98 3.47
CA SER A 17 56.87 -41.49 2.28
C SER A 17 56.81 -42.55 1.19
N GLN A 18 56.32 -42.17 -0.01
CA GLN A 18 56.80 -42.66 -1.31
C GLN A 18 56.06 -41.99 -2.48
N ASN A 19 56.87 -41.40 -3.36
CA ASN A 19 56.62 -41.09 -4.78
C ASN A 19 55.46 -40.15 -5.17
N ALA A 20 55.81 -38.87 -5.29
CA ALA A 20 55.16 -37.95 -6.21
C ALA A 20 55.51 -38.32 -7.67
N SER A 21 54.58 -38.98 -8.36
CA SER A 21 54.52 -39.00 -9.83
C SER A 21 53.21 -39.61 -10.31
N SER A 22 52.12 -38.84 -10.25
CA SER A 22 50.96 -39.04 -11.11
C SER A 22 50.41 -37.68 -11.53
N THR A 23 50.93 -37.16 -12.64
CA THR A 23 50.47 -35.96 -13.37
C THR A 23 49.08 -36.16 -14.03
N GLY A 24 48.29 -37.14 -13.59
CA GLY A 24 46.90 -37.35 -13.99
C GLY A 24 46.02 -37.39 -12.75
N ALA A 25 44.97 -36.58 -12.73
CA ALA A 25 43.96 -36.63 -11.67
C ALA A 25 43.42 -38.06 -11.54
N SER A 26 43.42 -38.63 -10.33
CA SER A 26 42.91 -39.98 -10.10
C SER A 26 41.46 -40.08 -10.59
N PRO A 27 41.05 -41.16 -11.30
CA PRO A 27 39.73 -41.26 -11.94
C PRO A 27 38.56 -41.06 -10.97
N MET A 28 38.74 -41.43 -9.69
CA MET A 28 37.78 -41.17 -8.61
C MET A 28 37.58 -39.67 -8.31
N LEU A 29 38.63 -38.86 -8.40
CA LEU A 29 38.54 -37.40 -8.21
C LEU A 29 37.79 -36.75 -9.37
N VAL A 30 38.03 -37.22 -10.60
CA VAL A 30 37.33 -36.73 -11.79
C VAL A 30 35.82 -37.03 -11.70
N ALA A 31 35.44 -38.23 -11.25
CA ALA A 31 34.03 -38.58 -11.02
C ALA A 31 33.38 -37.68 -9.96
N ARG A 32 34.05 -37.43 -8.83
CA ARG A 32 33.56 -36.50 -7.79
C ARG A 32 33.44 -35.06 -8.27
N ILE A 33 34.37 -34.60 -9.12
CA ILE A 33 34.31 -33.26 -9.72
C ILE A 33 33.10 -33.15 -10.64
N ALA A 34 32.81 -34.18 -11.45
CA ALA A 34 31.64 -34.20 -12.31
C ALA A 34 30.33 -34.16 -11.49
N GLU A 35 30.24 -34.95 -10.42
CA GLU A 35 29.12 -34.93 -9.48
C GLU A 35 28.94 -33.55 -8.84
N LYS A 36 30.01 -32.93 -8.33
CA LYS A 36 29.95 -31.60 -7.74
C LYS A 36 29.59 -30.50 -8.72
N LYS A 37 29.96 -30.63 -10.00
CA LYS A 37 29.52 -29.70 -11.04
C LYS A 37 28.01 -29.78 -11.28
N ALA A 38 27.46 -31.00 -11.33
CA ALA A 38 26.01 -31.20 -11.46
C ALA A 38 25.24 -30.67 -10.24
N GLU A 39 25.73 -30.92 -9.02
CA GLU A 39 25.13 -30.34 -7.80
C GLU A 39 25.14 -28.80 -7.83
N LEU A 40 26.24 -28.19 -8.30
CA LEU A 40 26.36 -26.74 -8.40
C LEU A 40 25.35 -26.17 -9.40
N GLU A 41 25.15 -26.84 -10.53
CA GLU A 41 24.14 -26.46 -11.52
C GLU A 41 22.73 -26.43 -10.91
N HIS A 42 22.34 -27.49 -10.21
CA HIS A 42 21.05 -27.52 -9.50
C HIS A 42 20.94 -26.42 -8.43
N LEU A 43 22.02 -26.13 -7.69
CA LEU A 43 22.03 -25.04 -6.71
C LEU A 43 21.89 -23.66 -7.36
N LYS A 44 22.44 -23.45 -8.55
CA LYS A 44 22.25 -22.21 -9.31
C LYS A 44 20.81 -22.06 -9.75
N GLU A 45 20.19 -23.12 -10.27
CA GLU A 45 18.77 -23.12 -10.64
C GLU A 45 17.88 -22.80 -9.43
N LEU A 46 18.13 -23.43 -8.27
CA LEU A 46 17.39 -23.13 -7.04
C LEU A 46 17.57 -21.68 -6.60
N ARG A 47 18.78 -21.13 -6.71
CA ARG A 47 19.04 -19.71 -6.42
C ARG A 47 18.26 -18.81 -7.38
N ASP A 48 18.28 -19.10 -8.68
CA ASP A 48 17.58 -18.29 -9.68
C ASP A 48 16.05 -18.34 -9.50
N LEU A 49 15.51 -19.52 -9.17
CA LEU A 49 14.10 -19.67 -8.84
C LEU A 49 13.75 -18.91 -7.55
N SER A 50 14.60 -18.98 -6.52
CA SER A 50 14.40 -18.24 -5.28
C SER A 50 14.45 -16.73 -5.51
N ALA A 51 15.35 -16.25 -6.38
CA ALA A 51 15.41 -14.84 -6.76
C ALA A 51 14.15 -14.41 -7.54
N ALA A 52 13.65 -15.26 -8.44
CA ALA A 52 12.41 -14.99 -9.17
C ALA A 52 11.20 -14.91 -8.22
N VAL A 53 11.10 -15.82 -7.24
CA VAL A 53 10.04 -15.79 -6.22
C VAL A 53 10.13 -14.53 -5.37
N ALA A 54 11.33 -14.11 -4.95
CA ALA A 54 11.50 -12.86 -4.22
C ALA A 54 11.00 -11.65 -5.02
N GLY A 55 11.32 -11.58 -6.32
CA GLY A 55 10.80 -10.53 -7.20
C GLY A 55 9.28 -10.57 -7.36
N GLN A 56 8.67 -11.75 -7.37
CA GLN A 56 7.21 -11.88 -7.37
C GLN A 56 6.58 -11.41 -6.05
N MET A 57 7.23 -11.64 -4.91
CA MET A 57 6.75 -11.16 -3.60
C MET A 57 6.78 -9.62 -3.53
N GLU A 58 7.83 -8.97 -4.06
CA GLU A 58 7.91 -7.51 -4.16
C GLU A 58 6.82 -6.94 -5.09
N ALA A 59 6.61 -7.56 -6.25
CA ALA A 59 5.53 -7.15 -7.15
C ALA A 59 4.13 -7.35 -6.54
N LEU A 60 3.95 -8.37 -5.71
CA LEU A 60 2.70 -8.62 -4.99
C LEU A 60 2.50 -7.56 -3.90
N GLU A 61 3.54 -7.20 -3.15
CA GLU A 61 3.52 -6.13 -2.16
C GLU A 61 3.05 -4.81 -2.78
N GLN A 62 3.59 -4.42 -3.93
CA GLN A 62 3.18 -3.20 -4.62
C GLN A 62 1.69 -3.24 -5.02
N LYS A 63 1.18 -4.40 -5.44
CA LYS A 63 -0.25 -4.57 -5.75
C LYS A 63 -1.13 -4.49 -4.50
N LEU A 64 -0.68 -5.02 -3.37
CA LEU A 64 -1.38 -4.90 -2.09
C LEU A 64 -1.41 -3.45 -1.60
N SER A 65 -0.32 -2.70 -1.77
CA SER A 65 -0.29 -1.26 -1.48
C SER A 65 -1.34 -0.51 -2.29
N THR A 66 -1.35 -0.69 -3.62
CA THR A 66 -2.34 -0.03 -4.49
C THR A 66 -3.78 -0.41 -4.13
N LEU A 67 -4.01 -1.67 -3.74
CA LEU A 67 -5.34 -2.11 -3.29
C LEU A 67 -5.72 -1.43 -1.96
N SER A 68 -4.78 -1.33 -1.02
CA SER A 68 -4.97 -0.63 0.27
C SER A 68 -5.34 0.83 0.04
N ASP A 69 -4.56 1.55 -0.77
CA ASP A 69 -4.80 2.96 -1.10
C ASP A 69 -6.18 3.16 -1.77
N GLY A 70 -6.55 2.23 -2.66
CA GLY A 70 -7.87 2.22 -3.28
C GLY A 70 -9.01 2.03 -2.27
N THR A 71 -8.83 1.16 -1.27
CA THR A 71 -9.83 0.97 -0.21
C THR A 71 -9.95 2.18 0.71
N GLU A 72 -8.86 2.88 1.01
CA GLU A 72 -8.88 4.14 1.76
C GLU A 72 -9.64 5.23 1.00
N ALA A 73 -9.40 5.37 -0.30
CA ALA A 73 -10.14 6.30 -1.16
C ALA A 73 -11.66 6.03 -1.14
N ILE A 74 -12.06 4.76 -1.20
CA ILE A 74 -13.48 4.38 -1.10
C ILE A 74 -14.03 4.69 0.29
N ALA A 75 -13.27 4.44 1.36
CA ALA A 75 -13.68 4.78 2.72
C ALA A 75 -13.92 6.28 2.89
N MET A 76 -13.07 7.13 2.31
CA MET A 76 -13.28 8.59 2.29
C MET A 76 -14.57 8.98 1.56
N VAL A 77 -14.84 8.38 0.40
CA VAL A 77 -16.07 8.63 -0.37
C VAL A 77 -17.28 8.24 0.47
N ILE A 78 -17.31 7.03 1.04
CA ILE A 78 -18.41 6.57 1.90
C ILE A 78 -18.60 7.49 3.11
N GLY A 79 -17.51 7.92 3.75
CA GLY A 79 -17.55 8.89 4.85
C GLY A 79 -18.19 10.21 4.44
N ASN A 80 -17.87 10.71 3.24
CA ASN A 80 -18.49 11.90 2.69
C ASN A 80 -20.00 11.70 2.42
N TRP A 81 -20.38 10.59 1.77
CA TRP A 81 -21.79 10.29 1.49
C TRP A 81 -22.62 10.10 2.78
N HIS A 82 -22.02 9.54 3.83
CA HIS A 82 -22.65 9.45 5.15
C HIS A 82 -23.02 10.84 5.69
N ASN A 83 -22.09 11.79 5.62
CA ASN A 83 -22.33 13.18 6.06
C ASN A 83 -23.43 13.86 5.23
N VAL A 84 -23.41 13.70 3.91
CA VAL A 84 -24.42 14.25 2.99
C VAL A 84 -25.81 13.70 3.31
N LEU A 85 -25.95 12.38 3.41
CA LEU A 85 -27.23 11.74 3.71
C LEU A 85 -27.75 12.11 5.11
N SER A 86 -26.85 12.22 6.10
CA SER A 86 -27.21 12.68 7.45
C SER A 86 -27.74 14.12 7.44
N ALA A 87 -27.04 15.03 6.75
CA ALA A 87 -27.46 16.42 6.61
C ALA A 87 -28.83 16.54 5.91
N ILE A 88 -29.04 15.78 4.84
CA ILE A 88 -30.34 15.73 4.14
C ILE A 88 -31.43 15.20 5.07
N ASN A 89 -31.17 14.14 5.84
CA ASN A 89 -32.15 13.57 6.77
C ASN A 89 -32.51 14.55 7.89
N MET A 90 -31.52 15.21 8.49
CA MET A 90 -31.74 16.25 9.52
C MET A 90 -32.56 17.42 8.96
N ALA A 91 -32.30 17.86 7.73
CA ALA A 91 -33.09 18.90 7.08
C ALA A 91 -34.51 18.42 6.74
N SER A 92 -34.66 17.23 6.16
CA SER A 92 -35.94 16.67 5.70
C SER A 92 -36.89 16.32 6.84
N ALA A 93 -36.37 15.84 7.97
CA ALA A 93 -37.17 15.55 9.16
C ALA A 93 -37.85 16.81 9.74
N GLN A 94 -37.23 17.99 9.57
CA GLN A 94 -37.84 19.26 9.98
C GLN A 94 -38.93 19.74 9.02
N LEU A 95 -38.89 19.36 7.73
CA LEU A 95 -39.95 19.67 6.77
C LEU A 95 -41.21 18.81 6.98
N ALA A 96 -41.07 17.60 7.55
CA ALA A 96 -42.17 16.65 7.70
C ALA A 96 -42.99 16.79 9.00
N LYS A 97 -42.68 17.74 9.88
CA LYS A 97 -43.48 18.02 11.08
C LYS A 97 -44.51 19.11 10.79
N PRO A 98 -45.79 18.79 10.50
CA PRO A 98 -46.83 19.80 10.59
C PRO A 98 -46.91 20.26 12.06
N PRO A 99 -47.16 21.57 12.31
CA PRO A 99 -47.34 22.05 13.67
C PRO A 99 -48.50 21.29 14.31
N ALA A 100 -48.20 20.48 15.32
CA ALA A 100 -49.24 19.92 16.17
C ALA A 100 -49.88 21.10 16.89
N ASN A 101 -51.18 21.28 16.64
CA ASN A 101 -52.06 22.24 17.30
C ASN A 101 -51.84 22.24 18.83
N GLU A 102 -51.28 23.32 19.35
CA GLU A 102 -51.46 23.77 20.72
C GLU A 102 -51.98 25.21 20.63
N PRO A 103 -53.17 25.54 21.17
CA PRO A 103 -53.62 26.92 21.26
C PRO A 103 -52.91 27.56 22.45
N SER A 104 -51.87 28.34 22.18
CA SER A 104 -51.21 29.16 23.19
C SER A 104 -51.08 30.57 22.66
N GLU A 105 -52.05 31.42 23.02
CA GLU A 105 -51.93 32.86 22.95
C GLU A 105 -50.82 33.30 23.92
N THR A 106 -49.59 33.45 23.45
CA THR A 106 -48.56 34.32 24.04
C THR A 106 -47.52 34.59 22.94
N GLU A 107 -47.15 35.85 22.76
CA GLU A 107 -46.13 36.31 21.82
C GLU A 107 -44.80 35.58 22.07
N GLU A 108 -44.53 34.53 21.31
CA GLU A 108 -43.24 33.83 21.33
C GLU A 108 -42.23 34.65 20.50
N PRO A 109 -41.07 35.04 21.08
CA PRO A 109 -40.05 35.78 20.35
C PRO A 109 -39.58 34.92 19.18
N SER A 110 -39.48 35.53 18.00
CA SER A 110 -38.93 34.91 16.80
C SER A 110 -37.72 34.04 17.16
N MET A 111 -37.86 32.71 17.10
CA MET A 111 -36.76 31.81 17.40
C MET A 111 -35.58 32.22 16.50
N PRO A 112 -34.41 32.58 17.07
CA PRO A 112 -33.31 33.08 16.26
C PRO A 112 -32.89 31.98 15.29
N LEU A 113 -32.82 32.33 13.99
CA LEU A 113 -32.34 31.41 12.97
C LEU A 113 -30.95 30.87 13.39
N PRO A 114 -30.70 29.56 13.28
CA PRO A 114 -29.39 29.02 13.59
C PRO A 114 -28.32 29.71 12.74
N GLN A 115 -27.20 30.06 13.35
CA GLN A 115 -26.08 30.69 12.65
C GLN A 115 -25.54 29.75 11.56
N THR A 116 -25.20 30.31 10.40
CA THR A 116 -24.75 29.58 9.21
C THR A 116 -23.25 29.26 9.25
N LEU A 117 -22.78 28.70 10.36
CA LEU A 117 -21.38 28.30 10.51
C LEU A 117 -21.12 26.99 9.79
N VAL A 118 -20.19 27.01 8.83
CA VAL A 118 -19.74 25.84 8.07
C VAL A 118 -18.24 25.64 8.24
N ARG A 119 -17.79 24.38 8.22
CA ARG A 119 -16.35 24.05 8.26
C ARG A 119 -15.84 23.94 6.82
N ILE A 120 -14.89 24.81 6.46
CA ILE A 120 -14.18 24.73 5.17
C ILE A 120 -12.74 24.29 5.47
N PRO A 121 -12.24 23.20 4.85
CA PRO A 121 -10.84 22.79 5.01
C PRO A 121 -9.88 23.92 4.60
N THR A 122 -8.92 24.24 5.46
CA THR A 122 -7.96 25.34 5.23
C THR A 122 -6.67 24.88 4.55
N GLU A 123 -6.51 23.59 4.27
CA GLU A 123 -5.27 23.02 3.71
C GLU A 123 -4.95 23.52 2.29
N HIS A 124 -5.96 24.04 1.58
CA HIS A 124 -5.82 24.72 0.29
C HIS A 124 -6.12 26.23 0.34
N ALA A 125 -6.12 26.83 1.55
CA ALA A 125 -6.39 28.25 1.72
C ALA A 125 -5.56 29.19 0.82
N PRO A 126 -4.24 29.00 0.59
CA PRO A 126 -3.48 29.91 -0.27
C PRO A 126 -3.90 29.85 -1.75
N THR A 127 -4.34 28.70 -2.28
CA THR A 127 -4.81 28.61 -3.67
C THR A 127 -6.22 29.15 -3.84
N LEU A 128 -7.06 29.10 -2.80
CA LEU A 128 -8.38 29.74 -2.79
C LEU A 128 -8.27 31.27 -2.66
N GLN A 129 -7.34 31.78 -1.86
CA GLN A 129 -7.05 33.23 -1.79
C GLN A 129 -6.52 33.75 -3.13
N ALA A 130 -5.58 33.06 -3.76
CA ALA A 130 -5.08 33.44 -5.08
C ALA A 130 -6.18 33.45 -6.16
N GLN A 131 -7.11 32.48 -6.13
CA GLN A 131 -8.26 32.48 -7.04
C GLN A 131 -9.27 33.58 -6.72
N ALA A 132 -9.52 33.88 -5.45
CA ALA A 132 -10.41 34.96 -5.05
C ALA A 132 -9.86 36.34 -5.44
N GLU A 133 -8.55 36.57 -5.30
CA GLU A 133 -7.87 37.79 -5.74
C GLU A 133 -7.89 37.93 -7.26
N ASN A 134 -7.65 36.86 -8.02
CA ASN A 134 -7.75 36.88 -9.48
C ASN A 134 -9.17 37.18 -9.98
N VAL A 135 -10.20 36.65 -9.30
CA VAL A 135 -11.61 36.95 -9.63
C VAL A 135 -11.96 38.40 -9.29
N ALA A 136 -11.43 38.95 -8.20
CA ALA A 136 -11.62 40.34 -7.83
C ALA A 136 -10.94 41.31 -8.82
N GLU A 137 -9.67 41.08 -9.17
CA GLU A 137 -8.95 41.91 -10.17
C GLU A 137 -9.63 41.89 -11.55
N ASN A 138 -10.12 40.73 -11.99
CA ASN A 138 -10.81 40.62 -13.27
C ASN A 138 -12.17 41.35 -13.28
N ALA A 139 -12.86 41.39 -12.14
CA ALA A 139 -14.11 42.16 -11.98
C ALA A 139 -13.85 43.69 -11.99
N GLU A 140 -12.74 44.14 -11.39
CA GLU A 140 -12.35 45.55 -11.36
C GLU A 140 -11.89 46.05 -12.74
N ASN A 141 -11.15 45.23 -13.49
CA ASN A 141 -10.75 45.56 -14.87
C ASN A 141 -11.93 45.62 -15.85
N SER A 142 -12.97 44.80 -15.65
CA SER A 142 -14.17 44.82 -16.50
C SER A 142 -15.10 46.01 -16.21
N SER A 143 -14.96 46.68 -15.06
CA SER A 143 -15.77 47.84 -14.68
C SER A 143 -15.15 49.18 -15.12
N THR A 144 -13.91 49.15 -15.61
CA THR A 144 -13.12 50.34 -15.98
C THR A 144 -13.06 50.58 -17.50
N ILE A 145 -13.71 49.75 -18.30
CA ILE A 145 -13.89 49.91 -19.76
C ILE A 145 -15.32 50.33 -20.09
#